data_AF-A0A2P7YLP6-F1
#
_entry.id   AF-A0A2P7YLP6-F1
#
_cell.length_a   1.000
_cell.length_b   1.000
_cell.length_c   1.000
_cell.angle_alpha   90.00
_cell.angle_beta   90.00
_cell.angle_gamma   90.00
#
_symmetry.space_group_name_H-M   'P 1'
#
loop_
_entity.id
_entity.type
_entity.pdbx_description
1 polymer ?
#
loop_
_entity_poly.entity_id
_entity_poly.type
_entity_poly.pdbx_seq_one_letter_code
_entity_poly.pdbx_strand_id
1 'polypeptide(L)'
;MPRSSVSRERMEQINSQLLQAGSIGLLKGVLVGLLSGYYFSYRYNHGQNQKFFKTPYKIWYLVSWGVVGITFSAEIAKLNIAQSLAEEEDIKRSEYFQDQLGAKR
;
A
#
# COMPACT_ATOMS: atom_id res chain seq x y z
N MET A 1 1.13 -26.63 11.67
CA MET A 1 0.41 -25.53 11.00
C MET A 1 0.19 -25.93 9.55
N PRO A 2 -1.05 -26.18 9.09
CA PRO A 2 -1.27 -26.50 7.68
C PRO A 2 -1.05 -25.21 6.89
N ARG A 3 -0.03 -25.20 6.03
CA ARG A 3 0.14 -24.14 5.02
C ARG A 3 -1.04 -24.28 4.06
N SER A 4 -2.04 -23.43 4.22
CA SER A 4 -3.14 -23.32 3.27
C SER A 4 -2.52 -23.10 1.89
N SER A 5 -2.79 -24.01 0.97
CA SER A 5 -2.45 -23.84 -0.43
C SER A 5 -3.27 -22.66 -0.95
N VAL A 6 -2.72 -21.46 -0.85
CA VAL A 6 -3.30 -20.27 -1.50
C VAL A 6 -3.51 -20.66 -2.96
N SER A 7 -4.78 -20.79 -3.36
CA SER A 7 -5.12 -21.12 -4.74
C SER A 7 -4.54 -20.07 -5.66
N ARG A 8 -4.04 -20.47 -6.84
CA ARG A 8 -3.40 -19.53 -7.79
C ARG A 8 -4.29 -18.32 -8.09
N GLU A 9 -5.59 -18.53 -8.18
CA GLU A 9 -6.59 -17.46 -8.35
C GLU A 9 -6.58 -16.44 -7.21
N ARG A 10 -6.47 -16.89 -5.94
CA ARG A 10 -6.35 -15.96 -4.81
C ARG A 10 -5.04 -15.19 -4.83
N MET A 11 -3.96 -15.83 -5.27
CA MET A 11 -2.66 -15.15 -5.38
C MET A 11 -2.69 -14.06 -6.46
N GLU A 12 -3.39 -14.31 -7.58
CA GLU A 12 -3.62 -13.29 -8.62
C GLU A 12 -4.49 -12.14 -8.12
N GLN A 13 -5.55 -12.42 -7.36
CA GLN A 13 -6.38 -11.39 -6.75
C GLN A 13 -5.59 -10.51 -5.78
N ILE A 14 -4.80 -11.12 -4.90
CA ILE A 14 -3.91 -10.40 -3.97
C ILE A 14 -2.91 -9.55 -4.74
N ASN A 15 -2.31 -10.09 -5.80
CA ASN A 15 -1.33 -9.35 -6.61
C ASN A 15 -1.99 -8.16 -7.33
N SER A 16 -3.19 -8.34 -7.88
CA SER A 16 -3.95 -7.26 -8.52
C SER A 16 -4.28 -6.14 -7.53
N GLN A 17 -4.73 -6.48 -6.32
CA GLN A 17 -5.00 -5.51 -5.26
C GLN A 17 -3.74 -4.77 -4.81
N LEU A 18 -2.60 -5.46 -4.70
CA LEU A 18 -1.32 -4.83 -4.36
C LEU A 18 -0.81 -3.91 -5.47
N LEU A 19 -0.99 -4.28 -6.74
CA LEU A 19 -0.65 -3.41 -7.88
C LEU A 19 -1.54 -2.16 -7.91
N GLN A 20 -2.84 -2.33 -7.68
CA GLN A 20 -3.77 -1.21 -7.60
C GLN A 20 -3.43 -0.30 -6.41
N ALA A 21 -3.19 -0.86 -5.24
CA ALA A 21 -2.75 -0.09 -4.07
C ALA A 21 -1.40 0.61 -4.31
N GLY A 22 -0.46 -0.06 -4.98
CA GLY A 22 0.85 0.49 -5.34
C GLY A 22 0.72 1.69 -6.30
N SER A 23 -0.12 1.60 -7.33
CA SER A 23 -0.37 2.71 -8.26
C SER A 23 -1.05 3.90 -7.58
N ILE A 24 -2.04 3.67 -6.71
CA ILE A 24 -2.65 4.71 -5.88
C ILE A 24 -1.60 5.34 -4.95
N GLY A 25 -0.74 4.51 -4.37
CA GLY A 25 0.35 4.94 -3.50
C GLY A 25 1.37 5.81 -4.22
N LEU A 26 1.78 5.43 -5.42
CA LEU A 26 2.65 6.23 -6.26
C LEU A 26 2.03 7.60 -6.55
N LEU A 27 0.75 7.67 -6.92
CA LEU A 27 0.07 8.94 -7.18
C LEU A 27 0.04 9.84 -5.94
N LYS A 28 -0.29 9.27 -4.77
CA LYS A 28 -0.25 10.00 -3.49
C LYS A 28 1.15 10.50 -3.15
N GLY A 29 2.16 9.64 -3.33
CA GLY A 29 3.56 9.97 -3.12
C GLY A 29 4.03 11.11 -4.03
N VAL A 30 3.72 11.03 -5.33
CA VAL A 30 4.04 12.08 -6.31
C VAL A 30 3.37 13.40 -5.95
N LEU A 31 2.10 13.39 -5.51
CA LEU A 31 1.41 14.59 -5.04
C LEU A 31 2.13 15.25 -3.85
N VAL A 32 2.53 14.47 -2.85
CA VAL A 32 3.29 14.96 -1.70
C VAL A 32 4.66 15.51 -2.15
N GLY A 33 5.33 14.80 -3.04
CA GLY A 33 6.61 15.21 -3.62
C GLY A 33 6.51 16.53 -4.39
N LEU A 34 5.44 16.74 -5.16
CA LEU A 34 5.19 17.97 -5.90
C LEU A 34 4.86 19.14 -4.98
N LEU A 35 3.97 18.95 -4.01
CA LEU A 35 3.58 20.01 -3.06
C LEU A 35 4.76 20.43 -2.18
N SER A 36 5.47 19.46 -1.59
CA SER A 36 6.64 19.73 -0.76
C SER A 36 7.81 20.27 -1.59
N GLY A 37 8.05 19.72 -2.78
CA GLY A 37 9.08 20.17 -3.70
C GLY A 37 8.83 21.59 -4.21
N TYR A 38 7.57 21.95 -4.51
CA TYR A 38 7.18 23.30 -4.88
C TYR A 38 7.41 24.27 -3.71
N TYR A 39 6.99 23.90 -2.49
CA TYR A 39 7.22 24.71 -1.29
C TYR A 39 8.71 24.96 -1.04
N PHE A 40 9.54 23.91 -1.11
CA PHE A 40 10.99 24.06 -0.95
C PHE A 40 11.62 24.86 -2.09
N SER A 41 11.17 24.66 -3.33
CA SER A 41 11.64 25.46 -4.46
C SER A 41 11.22 26.93 -4.31
N TYR A 42 10.05 27.23 -3.77
CA TYR A 42 9.63 28.62 -3.52
C TYR A 42 10.47 29.25 -2.41
N ARG A 43 10.65 28.55 -1.28
CA ARG A 43 11.37 29.09 -0.11
C ARG A 43 12.88 29.26 -0.33
N TYR A 44 13.52 28.29 -0.99
CA TYR A 44 14.99 28.28 -1.10
C TYR A 44 15.52 28.89 -2.40
N ASN A 45 14.72 28.97 -3.47
CA ASN A 45 15.17 29.50 -4.76
C ASN A 45 14.95 31.03 -4.90
N HIS A 46 14.29 31.67 -3.91
CA HIS A 46 14.20 33.14 -3.79
C HIS A 46 15.28 33.75 -2.87
N GLY A 47 16.12 32.93 -2.22
CA GLY A 47 17.26 33.40 -1.41
C GLY A 47 18.57 33.50 -2.20
N GLN A 48 19.54 34.25 -1.70
CA GLN A 48 20.83 34.59 -2.35
C GLN A 48 21.77 33.41 -2.72
N ASN A 49 21.35 32.15 -2.58
CA ASN A 49 22.15 30.97 -2.94
C ASN A 49 21.49 30.18 -4.08
N GLN A 50 21.57 30.73 -5.30
CA GLN A 50 21.18 30.05 -6.53
C GLN A 50 22.13 28.88 -6.83
N LYS A 51 21.79 27.66 -6.37
CA LYS A 51 22.22 26.36 -6.96
C LYS A 51 21.77 25.11 -6.16
N PHE A 52 21.02 25.23 -5.07
CA PHE A 52 20.69 24.08 -4.23
C PHE A 52 19.81 23.02 -4.92
N PHE A 53 18.98 23.42 -5.90
CA PHE A 53 18.01 22.54 -6.53
C PHE A 53 18.25 22.38 -8.03
N LYS A 54 19.37 21.74 -8.41
CA LYS A 54 19.59 21.34 -9.82
C LYS A 54 18.50 20.35 -10.24
N THR A 55 18.03 20.44 -11.49
CA THR A 55 16.98 19.62 -12.09
C THR A 55 17.06 18.11 -11.77
N PRO A 56 18.23 17.44 -11.80
CA PRO A 56 18.31 16.02 -11.43
C PRO A 56 17.91 15.73 -9.97
N TYR A 57 18.25 16.60 -9.01
CA TYR A 57 17.87 16.39 -7.60
C TYR A 57 16.37 16.58 -7.38
N LYS A 58 15.70 17.42 -8.17
CA LYS A 58 14.22 17.55 -8.14
C LYS A 58 13.55 16.24 -8.57
N ILE A 59 14.07 15.62 -9.62
CA ILE A 59 13.55 14.34 -10.14
C ILE A 59 13.78 13.24 -9.11
N TRP A 60 14.98 13.12 -8.55
CA TRP A 60 15.27 12.12 -7.51
C TRP A 60 14.42 12.32 -6.25
N TYR A 61 14.19 13.57 -5.85
CA TYR A 61 13.29 13.89 -4.73
C TYR A 61 11.85 13.42 -4.99
N LEU A 62 11.34 13.67 -6.20
CA LEU A 62 9.99 13.23 -6.60
C LEU A 62 9.88 11.71 -6.70
N VAL A 63 10.89 11.04 -7.26
CA VAL A 63 10.97 9.58 -7.32
C VAL A 63 11.00 8.98 -5.92
N SER A 64 11.78 9.57 -5.00
CA SER A 64 11.86 9.12 -3.61
C SER A 64 10.49 9.14 -2.92
N TRP A 65 9.74 10.24 -3.10
CA TRP A 65 8.37 10.32 -2.59
C TRP A 65 7.40 9.34 -3.27
N GLY A 66 7.59 9.05 -4.56
CA GLY A 66 6.84 7.99 -5.26
C GLY A 66 7.06 6.61 -4.65
N VAL A 67 8.32 6.24 -4.35
CA VAL A 67 8.66 4.98 -3.67
C VAL A 67 8.05 4.91 -2.28
N VAL A 68 8.17 5.98 -1.48
CA VAL A 68 7.56 6.06 -0.15
C VAL A 68 6.04 5.87 -0.22
N GLY A 69 5.38 6.49 -1.19
CA GLY A 69 3.94 6.36 -1.39
C GLY A 69 3.50 4.94 -1.75
N ILE A 70 4.27 4.24 -2.62
CA ILE A 70 4.05 2.83 -2.95
C ILE A 70 4.18 1.97 -1.69
N THR A 71 5.28 2.13 -0.93
CA THR A 71 5.55 1.30 0.26
C THR A 71 4.44 1.45 1.30
N PHE A 72 4.05 2.68 1.64
CA PHE A 72 2.95 2.93 2.58
C PHE A 72 1.63 2.30 2.12
N SER A 73 1.28 2.44 0.84
CA SER A 73 0.01 1.90 0.34
C SER A 73 0.03 0.39 0.23
N ALA A 74 1.19 -0.21 -0.08
CA ALA A 74 1.37 -1.65 -0.07
C ALA A 74 1.31 -2.22 1.35
N GLU A 75 1.85 -1.53 2.37
CA GLU A 75 1.72 -1.93 3.77
C GLU A 75 0.27 -1.88 4.25
N ILE A 76 -0.46 -0.80 3.94
CA ILE A 76 -1.89 -0.68 4.27
C ILE A 76 -2.70 -1.80 3.59
N ALA A 77 -2.43 -2.07 2.31
CA ALA A 77 -3.10 -3.14 1.59
C ALA A 77 -2.83 -4.51 2.22
N LYS A 78 -1.58 -4.79 2.62
CA LYS A 78 -1.24 -6.03 3.33
C LYS A 78 -1.99 -6.17 4.66
N LEU A 79 -2.11 -5.10 5.43
CA LEU A 79 -2.86 -5.10 6.69
C LEU A 79 -4.34 -5.39 6.46
N ASN A 80 -4.95 -4.74 5.46
CA ASN A 80 -6.36 -4.97 5.11
C ASN A 80 -6.59 -6.42 4.64
N ILE A 81 -5.68 -6.97 3.83
CA ILE A 81 -5.75 -8.37 3.38
C ILE A 81 -5.63 -9.31 4.59
N ALA A 82 -4.66 -9.06 5.49
CA ALA A 82 -4.50 -9.87 6.69
C ALA A 82 -5.75 -9.85 7.58
N GLN A 83 -6.38 -8.68 7.75
CA GLN A 83 -7.63 -8.57 8.50
C GLN A 83 -8.77 -9.34 7.82
N SER A 84 -8.93 -9.20 6.50
CA SER A 84 -9.96 -9.93 5.75
C SER A 84 -9.79 -11.46 5.83
N LEU A 85 -8.54 -11.94 5.89
CA LEU A 85 -8.23 -13.37 6.05
C LEU A 85 -8.58 -13.87 7.45
N ALA A 86 -8.31 -13.08 8.49
CA ALA A 86 -8.68 -13.42 9.86
C ALA A 86 -10.20 -13.47 10.03
N GLU A 87 -10.93 -12.50 9.46
CA GLU A 87 -12.40 -12.49 9.46
C GLU A 87 -12.98 -13.70 8.71
N GLU A 88 -12.41 -14.09 7.56
CA GLU A 88 -12.81 -15.31 6.85
C GLU A 88 -12.58 -16.59 7.68
N GLU A 89 -11.48 -16.68 8.41
CA GLU A 89 -11.21 -17.84 9.28
C GLU A 89 -12.21 -17.92 10.44
N ASP A 90 -12.55 -16.80 11.05
CA ASP A 90 -13.56 -16.76 12.12
C ASP A 90 -14.96 -17.13 11.61
N ILE A 91 -15.34 -16.64 10.42
CA ILE A 91 -16.62 -17.02 9.78
C ILE A 91 -16.66 -18.53 9.51
N LYS A 92 -15.63 -19.09 8.86
CA LYS A 92 -15.56 -20.54 8.61
C LYS A 92 -15.62 -21.33 9.90
N ARG A 93 -14.89 -20.88 10.92
CA ARG A 93 -14.90 -21.52 12.23
C ARG A 93 -16.30 -21.49 12.85
N SER A 94 -17.02 -20.38 12.73
CA SER A 94 -18.39 -20.24 13.21
C SER A 94 -19.39 -21.14 12.45
N GLU A 95 -19.24 -21.28 11.13
CA GLU A 95 -20.03 -22.22 10.32
C GLU A 95 -19.77 -23.67 10.74
N TYR A 96 -18.50 -24.07 10.91
CA TYR A 96 -18.16 -25.41 11.39
C TYR A 96 -18.74 -25.71 12.79
N PHE A 97 -18.80 -24.70 13.67
CA PHE A 97 -19.43 -24.86 14.98
C PHE A 97 -20.96 -24.98 14.88
N GLN A 98 -21.61 -24.20 14.01
CA GLN A 98 -23.04 -24.32 13.77
C GLN A 98 -23.41 -25.67 13.15
N ASP A 99 -22.63 -26.16 12.19
CA ASP A 99 -22.88 -27.43 11.52
C ASP A 99 -22.73 -28.63 12.49
N GLN A 100 -21.73 -28.59 13.37
CA GLN A 100 -21.57 -29.60 14.43
C GLN A 100 -22.64 -29.53 15.53
N LEU A 101 -23.19 -28.36 15.82
CA LEU A 101 -24.29 -28.19 16.78
C LEU A 101 -25.65 -28.54 16.15
N GLY A 102 -25.82 -28.32 14.85
CA GLY A 102 -27.02 -28.65 14.08
C GLY A 102 -27.14 -30.15 13.76
N ALA A 103 -26.03 -30.84 13.55
CA ALA A 103 -26.00 -32.28 13.24
C ALA A 103 -26.23 -33.20 14.46
N LYS A 104 -26.51 -32.65 15.65
CA LYS A 104 -26.72 -33.41 16.91
C LYS A 104 -28.20 -33.56 17.30
N ARG A 105 -29.10 -33.62 16.33
CA ARG A 105 -30.50 -34.03 16.52
C ARG A 105 -30.85 -35.21 15.63
#